data_AF-A0A537AD25-F1
#
_entry.id   AF-A0A537AD25-F1
#
_cell.length_a   1.000
_cell.length_b   1.000
_cell.length_c   1.000
_cell.angle_alpha   90.00
_cell.angle_beta   90.00
_cell.angle_gamma   90.00
#
_symmetry.space_group_name_H-M   'P 1'
#
loop_
_entity.id
_entity.type
_entity.pdbx_description
1 polymer ?
#
loop_
_entity_poly.entity_id
_entity_poly.type
_entity_poly.pdbx_seq_one_letter_code
_entity_poly.pdbx_strand_id
1 'polypeptide(L)'
;MRLRVHRGESARVQRGFALIALLSLAALFAAFLIASALNFTSAGNTNEREDRSMSALRKAKAALIAYAASEQWQAYKFQTTNQPGGLPCPDNNDTGVSPGICPAAADRVGRLPWATIGSEDLRDASGERLWYAVSSNFYKNAANIINSDTPGLLTVTGAAPASNVVAVVIAPGEALSGQDHIAQHNNPAAYLEGVTASTPDYVFSSVAIPSGTANDRLLVITQADLMAAVEPVVAARIERDVKPLLQDYFGKWGAYPFAAPFVAPPAGQSAYQGASNQTMGLLPLTADLTWLTWASATATSIVGSGTGYYDGTTNTISPNPTTCSISSPPPPQTVTCTVNYCCSGAGGWDDRPDIKLEILLANASMSFAGPSMVAPDDSNIVMVDRGGIPLDGTPYGQWSAIGSPPNPPTRSFVARADGSGAVTYTGRLQNARDTNAKVTITVPLPAPYLPRLTNISPTNPNITWFTSNQWYRQTYYAI
;
A
#
# COMPACT_ATOMS: atom_id res chain seq x y z
N MET A 1 -3.47 39.07 -110.48
CA MET A 1 -2.45 38.89 -109.43
C MET A 1 -2.10 37.40 -109.38
N ARG A 2 -0.80 37.09 -109.44
CA ARG A 2 -0.21 35.76 -109.69
C ARG A 2 -0.24 34.83 -108.45
N LEU A 3 -0.21 33.51 -108.74
CA LEU A 3 0.39 32.40 -107.96
C LEU A 3 -0.31 32.06 -106.63
N ARG A 4 -0.50 30.80 -106.24
CA ARG A 4 0.52 29.74 -106.15
C ARG A 4 -0.14 28.36 -106.03
N VAL A 5 0.41 27.39 -106.76
CA VAL A 5 0.16 25.96 -106.60
C VAL A 5 0.83 25.48 -105.32
N HIS A 6 0.12 24.71 -104.49
CA HIS A 6 0.72 23.85 -103.48
C HIS A 6 0.48 22.38 -103.82
N ARG A 7 1.61 21.71 -104.04
CA ARG A 7 1.80 20.31 -104.36
C ARG A 7 1.68 19.54 -103.05
N GLY A 8 0.63 18.74 -102.89
CA GLY A 8 0.51 17.79 -101.79
C GLY A 8 1.16 16.47 -102.20
N GLU A 9 2.33 16.19 -101.66
CA GLU A 9 2.95 14.86 -101.72
C GLU A 9 2.08 13.83 -101.01
N SER A 10 1.79 12.74 -101.70
CA SER A 10 1.14 11.57 -101.14
C SER A 10 2.14 10.81 -100.26
N ALA A 11 2.14 11.09 -98.95
CA ALA A 11 2.87 10.27 -97.98
C ALA A 11 2.22 8.89 -97.88
N ARG A 12 2.97 7.82 -98.19
CA ARG A 12 2.56 6.44 -97.88
C ARG A 12 2.41 6.30 -96.36
N VAL A 13 1.18 6.16 -95.90
CA VAL A 13 0.85 5.88 -94.51
C VAL A 13 1.33 4.45 -94.17
N GLN A 14 2.41 4.35 -93.41
CA GLN A 14 2.79 3.13 -92.68
C GLN A 14 1.73 2.85 -91.61
N ARG A 15 0.70 2.07 -91.96
CA ARG A 15 -0.38 1.65 -91.04
C ARG A 15 0.04 0.55 -90.03
N GLY A 16 1.30 0.10 -90.04
CA GLY A 16 1.79 -0.95 -89.14
C GLY A 16 2.40 -0.43 -87.83
N PHE A 17 3.22 0.62 -87.87
CA PHE A 17 3.97 1.08 -86.69
C PHE A 17 3.11 1.85 -85.68
N ALA A 18 2.12 2.63 -86.15
CA ALA A 18 1.25 3.40 -85.27
C ALA A 18 0.38 2.48 -84.37
N LEU A 19 -0.09 1.35 -84.91
CA LEU A 19 -0.90 0.40 -84.15
C LEU A 19 -0.07 -0.33 -83.10
N ILE A 20 1.17 -0.71 -83.43
CA ILE A 20 2.10 -1.36 -82.51
C ILE A 20 2.52 -0.39 -81.39
N ALA A 21 2.79 0.87 -81.72
CA ALA A 21 3.13 1.91 -80.73
C ALA A 21 1.96 2.23 -79.78
N LEU A 22 0.73 2.20 -80.28
CA LEU A 22 -0.46 2.45 -79.47
C LEU A 22 -0.81 1.24 -78.58
N LEU A 23 -0.61 0.01 -79.08
CA LEU A 23 -0.71 -1.22 -78.29
C LEU A 23 0.36 -1.30 -77.20
N SER A 24 1.60 -0.92 -77.48
CA SER A 24 2.66 -0.92 -76.48
C SER A 24 2.43 0.14 -75.41
N LEU A 25 1.94 1.33 -75.78
CA LEU A 25 1.56 2.37 -74.81
C LEU A 25 0.38 1.92 -73.94
N ALA A 26 -0.64 1.30 -74.54
CA ALA A 26 -1.79 0.74 -73.81
C ALA A 26 -1.37 -0.39 -72.85
N ALA A 27 -0.44 -1.24 -73.27
CA ALA A 27 0.12 -2.30 -72.43
C ALA A 27 0.93 -1.75 -71.25
N LEU A 28 1.75 -0.71 -71.46
CA LEU A 28 2.49 -0.05 -70.40
C LEU A 28 1.57 0.67 -69.40
N PHE A 29 0.50 1.30 -69.90
CA PHE A 29 -0.50 1.96 -69.05
C PHE A 29 -1.31 0.95 -68.24
N ALA A 30 -1.73 -0.18 -68.84
CA ALA A 30 -2.38 -1.26 -68.13
C ALA A 30 -1.47 -1.89 -67.07
N ALA A 31 -0.20 -2.13 -67.40
CA ALA A 31 0.79 -2.64 -66.46
C ALA A 31 1.02 -1.67 -65.28
N PHE A 32 1.05 -0.35 -65.54
CA PHE A 32 1.15 0.68 -64.50
C PHE A 32 -0.08 0.67 -63.59
N LEU A 33 -1.29 0.64 -64.13
CA LEU A 33 -2.51 0.61 -63.32
C LEU A 33 -2.63 -0.67 -62.47
N ILE A 34 -2.24 -1.82 -63.02
CA ILE A 34 -2.21 -3.09 -62.29
C ILE A 34 -1.16 -3.03 -61.16
N ALA A 35 0.04 -2.52 -61.45
CA ALA A 35 1.08 -2.36 -60.42
C ALA A 35 0.67 -1.37 -59.32
N SER A 36 0.03 -0.25 -59.68
CA SER A 36 -0.50 0.72 -58.71
C SER A 36 -1.64 0.12 -57.87
N ALA A 37 -2.58 -0.60 -58.48
CA ALA A 37 -3.67 -1.26 -57.76
C ALA A 37 -3.15 -2.32 -56.79
N LEU A 38 -2.20 -3.15 -57.24
CA LEU A 38 -1.54 -4.17 -56.39
C LEU A 38 -0.80 -3.53 -55.22
N ASN A 39 -0.08 -2.43 -55.45
CA ASN A 39 0.63 -1.70 -54.39
C ASN A 39 -0.34 -1.06 -53.37
N PHE A 40 -1.46 -0.49 -53.82
CA PHE A 40 -2.48 0.05 -52.92
C PHE A 40 -3.18 -1.05 -52.10
N THR A 41 -3.51 -2.18 -52.71
CA THR A 41 -4.12 -3.31 -51.99
C THR A 41 -3.14 -3.97 -51.02
N SER A 42 -1.86 -4.07 -51.38
CA SER A 42 -0.83 -4.63 -50.52
C SER A 42 -0.59 -3.74 -49.30
N ALA A 43 -0.43 -2.43 -49.51
CA ALA A 43 -0.28 -1.46 -48.43
C ALA A 43 -1.53 -1.38 -47.51
N GLY A 44 -2.74 -1.47 -48.09
CA GLY A 44 -3.99 -1.54 -47.33
C GLY A 44 -4.04 -2.79 -46.43
N ASN A 45 -3.74 -3.96 -46.99
CA ASN A 45 -3.72 -5.22 -46.24
C ASN A 45 -2.67 -5.23 -45.13
N THR A 46 -1.47 -4.69 -45.36
CA THR A 46 -0.44 -4.59 -44.31
C THR A 46 -0.87 -3.67 -43.17
N ASN A 47 -1.50 -2.54 -43.49
CA ASN A 47 -2.00 -1.61 -42.47
C ASN A 47 -3.12 -2.24 -41.63
N GLU A 48 -4.07 -2.93 -42.25
CA GLU A 48 -5.14 -3.63 -41.54
C GLU A 48 -4.64 -4.76 -40.63
N ARG A 49 -3.57 -5.45 -41.04
CA ARG A 49 -2.90 -6.47 -40.21
C ARG A 49 -2.23 -5.83 -39.00
N GLU A 50 -1.46 -4.76 -39.21
CA GLU A 50 -0.83 -4.02 -38.12
C GLU A 50 -1.87 -3.49 -37.13
N ASP A 51 -2.99 -2.95 -37.63
CA ASP A 51 -4.09 -2.46 -36.79
C ASP A 51 -4.73 -3.59 -35.95
N ARG A 52 -4.91 -4.78 -36.52
CA ARG A 52 -5.40 -5.96 -35.79
C ARG A 52 -4.44 -6.39 -34.69
N SER A 53 -3.15 -6.54 -35.01
CA SER A 53 -2.12 -6.89 -34.01
C SER A 53 -2.03 -5.85 -32.90
N MET A 54 -2.01 -4.57 -33.25
CA MET A 54 -1.96 -3.47 -32.26
C MET A 54 -3.24 -3.38 -31.42
N SER A 55 -4.41 -3.70 -31.99
CA SER A 55 -5.66 -3.80 -31.23
C SER A 55 -5.59 -4.89 -30.18
N ALA A 56 -5.11 -6.10 -30.55
CA ALA A 56 -4.92 -7.20 -29.61
C ALA A 56 -3.91 -6.85 -28.50
N LEU A 57 -2.78 -6.24 -28.86
CA LEU A 57 -1.78 -5.77 -27.88
C LEU A 57 -2.37 -4.75 -26.90
N ARG A 58 -3.13 -3.75 -27.38
CA ARG A 58 -3.76 -2.73 -26.53
C ARG A 58 -4.77 -3.34 -25.56
N LYS A 59 -5.59 -4.31 -26.02
CA LYS A 59 -6.50 -5.05 -25.15
C LYS A 59 -5.75 -5.84 -24.07
N ALA A 60 -4.66 -6.52 -24.43
CA ALA A 60 -3.84 -7.25 -23.48
C ALA A 60 -3.19 -6.33 -22.43
N LYS A 61 -2.64 -5.18 -22.86
CA LYS A 61 -2.11 -4.15 -21.94
C LYS A 61 -3.20 -3.67 -20.97
N ALA A 62 -4.38 -3.34 -21.46
CA ALA A 62 -5.49 -2.91 -20.62
C ALA A 62 -5.91 -3.98 -19.61
N ALA A 63 -6.00 -5.26 -20.03
CA ALA A 63 -6.34 -6.38 -19.16
C ALA A 63 -5.29 -6.61 -18.06
N LEU A 64 -4.00 -6.54 -18.38
CA LEU A 64 -2.91 -6.65 -17.40
C LEU A 64 -2.94 -5.53 -16.36
N ILE A 65 -3.15 -4.29 -16.79
CA ILE A 65 -3.26 -3.13 -15.88
C ILE A 65 -4.51 -3.27 -14.98
N ALA A 66 -5.64 -3.67 -15.56
CA ALA A 66 -6.88 -3.90 -14.81
C ALA A 66 -6.73 -5.02 -13.78
N TYR A 67 -6.05 -6.11 -14.14
CA TYR A 67 -5.72 -7.20 -13.22
C TYR A 67 -4.86 -6.70 -12.04
N ALA A 68 -3.83 -5.90 -12.32
CA ALA A 68 -2.92 -5.37 -11.31
C ALA A 68 -3.61 -4.42 -10.32
N ALA A 69 -4.57 -3.62 -10.81
CA ALA A 69 -5.32 -2.66 -9.99
C ALA A 69 -6.48 -3.31 -9.20
N SER A 70 -7.17 -4.30 -9.79
CA SER A 70 -8.40 -4.87 -9.21
C SER A 70 -8.14 -5.76 -8.01
N GLU A 71 -8.73 -5.43 -6.86
CA GLU A 71 -8.68 -6.25 -5.64
C GLU A 71 -9.22 -7.66 -5.87
N GLN A 72 -10.34 -7.76 -6.57
CA GLN A 72 -11.00 -9.03 -6.81
C GLN A 72 -10.11 -9.95 -7.65
N TRP A 73 -9.47 -9.42 -8.68
CA TRP A 73 -8.55 -10.20 -9.52
C TRP A 73 -7.25 -10.54 -8.79
N GLN A 74 -6.76 -9.65 -7.93
CA GLN A 74 -5.61 -9.93 -7.06
C GLN A 74 -5.90 -11.01 -6.01
N ALA A 75 -7.15 -11.22 -5.63
CA ALA A 75 -7.60 -12.26 -4.70
C ALA A 75 -8.28 -13.46 -5.39
N TYR A 76 -8.27 -13.52 -6.73
CA TYR A 76 -9.00 -14.52 -7.50
C TYR A 76 -8.26 -15.87 -7.55
N LYS A 77 -8.98 -17.00 -7.34
CA LYS A 77 -8.43 -18.37 -7.26
C LYS A 77 -7.39 -18.55 -6.12
N PHE A 78 -6.58 -19.61 -6.14
CA PHE A 78 -5.54 -19.96 -5.16
C PHE A 78 -4.37 -18.96 -5.06
N GLN A 79 -4.60 -17.67 -5.33
CA GLN A 79 -3.59 -16.63 -5.23
C GLN A 79 -3.26 -16.37 -3.76
N THR A 80 -1.98 -16.43 -3.43
CA THR A 80 -1.48 -16.43 -2.05
C THR A 80 -1.30 -15.02 -1.47
N THR A 81 -1.35 -13.98 -2.29
CA THR A 81 -0.96 -12.61 -1.91
C THR A 81 -1.85 -11.53 -2.52
N ASN A 82 -2.34 -10.61 -1.69
CA ASN A 82 -2.97 -9.36 -2.12
C ASN A 82 -1.87 -8.31 -2.34
N GLN A 83 -1.53 -8.07 -3.61
CA GLN A 83 -0.40 -7.25 -4.01
C GLN A 83 -0.82 -6.28 -5.11
N PRO A 84 -1.42 -5.12 -4.76
CA PRO A 84 -1.75 -4.09 -5.74
C PRO A 84 -0.53 -3.74 -6.60
N GLY A 85 -0.68 -3.77 -7.93
CA GLY A 85 0.43 -3.59 -8.88
C GLY A 85 1.15 -4.89 -9.27
N GLY A 86 0.90 -6.01 -8.57
CA GLY A 86 1.47 -7.31 -8.93
C GLY A 86 0.87 -7.89 -10.21
N LEU A 87 1.74 -8.29 -11.13
CA LEU A 87 1.37 -8.89 -12.41
C LEU A 87 1.49 -10.42 -12.37
N PRO A 88 0.66 -11.16 -13.13
CA PRO A 88 0.75 -12.61 -13.15
C PRO A 88 2.03 -13.05 -13.88
N CYS A 89 2.52 -14.24 -13.56
CA CYS A 89 3.57 -14.86 -14.36
C CYS A 89 3.03 -15.26 -15.74
N PRO A 90 3.87 -15.26 -16.79
CA PRO A 90 3.50 -15.79 -18.09
C PRO A 90 3.00 -17.23 -18.02
N ASP A 91 2.17 -17.60 -18.97
CA ASP A 91 1.76 -18.98 -19.18
C ASP A 91 2.88 -19.76 -19.90
N ASN A 92 3.27 -20.90 -19.35
CA ASN A 92 4.37 -21.73 -19.84
C ASN A 92 3.92 -22.98 -20.62
N ASN A 93 2.61 -23.22 -20.72
CA ASN A 93 2.06 -24.41 -21.35
C ASN A 93 0.87 -24.14 -22.30
N ASP A 94 0.61 -22.87 -22.61
CA ASP A 94 -0.38 -22.41 -23.59
C ASP A 94 -1.84 -22.78 -23.25
N THR A 95 -2.13 -22.80 -21.95
CA THR A 95 -3.47 -23.01 -21.38
C THR A 95 -4.24 -21.71 -21.13
N GLY A 96 -3.58 -20.56 -21.27
CA GLY A 96 -4.05 -19.25 -20.84
C GLY A 96 -3.91 -18.99 -19.34
N VAL A 97 -3.32 -19.91 -18.57
CA VAL A 97 -3.29 -19.85 -17.11
C VAL A 97 -1.86 -19.63 -16.60
N SER A 98 -1.70 -18.61 -15.75
CA SER A 98 -0.45 -18.35 -15.04
C SER A 98 -0.12 -19.46 -14.02
N PRO A 99 1.15 -19.91 -13.92
CA PRO A 99 1.57 -20.95 -12.98
C PRO A 99 1.68 -20.47 -11.52
N GLY A 100 1.37 -19.20 -11.24
CA GLY A 100 1.42 -18.60 -9.90
C GLY A 100 2.70 -17.80 -9.67
N ILE A 101 3.85 -18.47 -9.56
CA ILE A 101 5.18 -17.83 -9.37
C ILE A 101 6.15 -18.22 -10.50
N CYS A 102 7.09 -17.32 -10.81
CA CYS A 102 8.08 -17.45 -11.89
C CYS A 102 9.45 -16.91 -11.44
N PRO A 103 10.14 -17.65 -10.54
CA PRO A 103 11.37 -17.19 -9.91
C PRO A 103 12.57 -17.19 -10.88
N ALA A 104 12.61 -18.09 -11.87
CA ALA A 104 13.68 -18.11 -12.86
C ALA A 104 13.42 -17.08 -13.97
N ALA A 105 14.49 -16.50 -14.53
CA ALA A 105 14.39 -15.56 -15.65
C ALA A 105 13.66 -16.18 -16.84
N ALA A 106 13.99 -17.43 -17.18
CA ALA A 106 13.35 -18.14 -18.30
C ALA A 106 11.82 -18.27 -18.15
N ASP A 107 11.29 -18.30 -16.92
CA ASP A 107 9.84 -18.41 -16.67
C ASP A 107 9.12 -17.05 -16.79
N ARG A 108 9.87 -15.95 -16.93
CA ARG A 108 9.33 -14.58 -17.03
C ARG A 108 9.13 -14.11 -18.47
N VAL A 109 9.34 -14.99 -19.45
CA VAL A 109 8.95 -14.80 -20.84
C VAL A 109 8.16 -16.02 -21.29
N GLY A 110 6.90 -15.83 -21.65
CA GLY A 110 5.99 -16.92 -22.02
C GLY A 110 4.74 -16.42 -22.74
N ARG A 111 3.72 -17.26 -22.86
CA ARG A 111 2.44 -16.86 -23.46
C ARG A 111 1.69 -15.90 -22.54
N LEU A 112 0.88 -15.02 -23.12
CA LEU A 112 -0.02 -14.16 -22.35
C LEU A 112 -1.03 -15.03 -21.57
N PRO A 113 -1.11 -14.91 -20.23
CA PRO A 113 -2.03 -15.72 -19.42
C PRO A 113 -3.46 -15.15 -19.48
N TRP A 114 -4.06 -15.17 -20.67
CA TRP A 114 -5.34 -14.51 -20.99
C TRP A 114 -6.48 -14.93 -20.05
N ALA A 115 -6.55 -16.21 -19.67
CA ALA A 115 -7.57 -16.72 -18.77
C ALA A 115 -7.36 -16.22 -17.33
N THR A 116 -6.11 -16.06 -16.87
CA THR A 116 -5.79 -15.51 -15.55
C THR A 116 -6.14 -14.03 -15.43
N ILE A 117 -5.91 -13.25 -16.49
CA ILE A 117 -6.21 -11.81 -16.51
C ILE A 117 -7.66 -11.47 -16.90
N GLY A 118 -8.50 -12.49 -17.12
CA GLY A 118 -9.90 -12.29 -17.48
C GLY A 118 -10.12 -11.72 -18.88
N SER A 119 -9.20 -11.98 -19.81
CA SER A 119 -9.29 -11.58 -21.21
C SER A 119 -9.79 -12.73 -22.09
N GLU A 120 -10.24 -12.40 -23.30
CA GLU A 120 -10.38 -13.35 -24.40
C GLU A 120 -9.00 -13.87 -24.87
N ASP A 121 -8.99 -14.98 -25.63
CA ASP A 121 -7.80 -15.53 -26.29
C ASP A 121 -7.35 -14.58 -27.43
N LEU A 122 -6.66 -13.51 -27.04
CA LEU A 122 -6.20 -12.45 -27.93
C LEU A 122 -5.12 -12.98 -28.88
N ARG A 123 -5.34 -12.74 -30.17
CA ARG A 123 -4.45 -13.17 -31.24
C ARG A 123 -4.05 -12.01 -32.13
N ASP A 124 -2.85 -12.10 -32.68
CA ASP A 124 -2.36 -11.14 -33.66
C ASP A 124 -3.00 -11.36 -35.05
N ALA A 125 -2.59 -10.56 -36.04
CA ALA A 125 -3.14 -10.64 -37.38
C ALA A 125 -2.78 -11.93 -38.15
N SER A 126 -1.79 -12.69 -37.68
CA SER A 126 -1.37 -13.98 -38.22
C SER A 126 -2.09 -15.15 -37.54
N GLY A 127 -2.89 -14.87 -36.50
CA GLY A 127 -3.61 -15.87 -35.72
C GLY A 127 -2.80 -16.42 -34.55
N GLU A 128 -1.62 -15.86 -34.28
CA GLU A 128 -0.75 -16.31 -33.20
C GLU A 128 -1.18 -15.72 -31.85
N ARG A 129 -0.99 -16.51 -30.80
CA ARG A 129 -1.20 -16.04 -29.42
C ARG A 129 -0.11 -15.08 -29.02
N LEU A 130 -0.50 -14.04 -28.29
CA LEU A 130 0.42 -13.04 -27.77
C LEU A 130 1.39 -13.66 -26.76
N TRP A 131 2.63 -13.18 -26.81
CA TRP A 131 3.66 -13.44 -25.80
C TRP A 131 3.69 -12.30 -24.79
N TYR A 132 4.23 -12.59 -23.62
CA TYR A 132 4.24 -11.72 -22.47
C TYR A 132 5.53 -11.90 -21.67
N ALA A 133 6.10 -10.78 -21.24
CA ALA A 133 7.21 -10.74 -20.32
C ALA A 133 6.90 -9.85 -19.11
N VAL A 134 7.37 -10.27 -17.94
CA VAL A 134 7.18 -9.55 -16.67
C VAL A 134 8.53 -9.27 -16.00
N SER A 135 8.66 -8.09 -15.41
CA SER A 135 9.85 -7.73 -14.64
C SER A 135 9.96 -8.55 -13.35
N SER A 136 11.18 -8.94 -12.99
CA SER A 136 11.48 -9.81 -11.86
C SER A 136 10.97 -9.30 -10.50
N ASN A 137 10.80 -7.99 -10.35
CA ASN A 137 10.26 -7.36 -9.14
C ASN A 137 8.76 -7.02 -9.23
N PHE A 138 8.09 -7.29 -10.36
CA PHE A 138 6.66 -7.00 -10.57
C PHE A 138 5.77 -8.23 -10.69
N TYR A 139 6.32 -9.43 -10.86
CA TYR A 139 5.49 -10.64 -10.79
C TYR A 139 4.99 -10.87 -9.37
N LYS A 140 3.81 -11.48 -9.25
CA LYS A 140 3.18 -11.76 -7.95
C LYS A 140 4.05 -12.68 -7.09
N ASN A 141 4.52 -12.15 -5.98
CA ASN A 141 5.30 -12.89 -4.97
C ASN A 141 5.24 -12.15 -3.64
N ALA A 142 5.03 -12.86 -2.53
CA ALA A 142 5.04 -12.29 -1.18
C ALA A 142 6.38 -11.61 -0.82
N ALA A 143 7.47 -12.05 -1.44
CA ALA A 143 8.80 -11.46 -1.24
C ALA A 143 9.03 -10.18 -2.05
N ASN A 144 8.25 -9.92 -3.10
CA ASN A 144 8.37 -8.71 -3.90
C ASN A 144 7.66 -7.55 -3.17
N ILE A 145 8.28 -6.37 -3.18
CA ILE A 145 7.66 -5.14 -2.68
C ILE A 145 7.27 -4.31 -3.90
N ILE A 146 5.97 -4.08 -4.06
CA ILE A 146 5.42 -3.34 -5.20
C ILE A 146 4.66 -2.12 -4.70
N ASN A 147 5.20 -0.94 -4.95
CA ASN A 147 4.59 0.37 -4.70
C ASN A 147 5.10 1.42 -5.71
N SER A 148 4.71 2.68 -5.53
CA SER A 148 5.08 3.78 -6.45
C SER A 148 6.58 4.01 -6.62
N ASP A 149 7.42 3.58 -5.68
CA ASP A 149 8.88 3.69 -5.77
C ASP A 149 9.54 2.47 -6.43
N THR A 150 8.80 1.39 -6.68
CA THR A 150 9.35 0.18 -7.29
C THR A 150 9.61 0.42 -8.79
N PRO A 151 10.87 0.46 -9.27
CA PRO A 151 11.15 0.72 -10.68
C PRO A 151 10.97 -0.55 -11.52
N GLY A 152 10.51 -0.42 -12.76
CA GLY A 152 10.54 -1.54 -13.71
C GLY A 152 11.98 -1.85 -14.16
N LEU A 153 12.31 -3.13 -14.33
CA LEU A 153 13.68 -3.55 -14.65
C LEU A 153 13.86 -4.03 -16.11
N LEU A 154 12.77 -4.17 -16.87
CA LEU A 154 12.86 -4.47 -18.30
C LEU A 154 13.29 -3.21 -19.07
N THR A 155 13.98 -3.40 -20.19
CA THR A 155 14.38 -2.32 -21.10
C THR A 155 14.00 -2.69 -22.52
N VAL A 156 13.47 -1.73 -23.26
CA VAL A 156 13.20 -1.84 -24.70
C VAL A 156 14.12 -0.88 -25.45
N THR A 157 14.71 -1.36 -26.53
CA THR A 157 15.63 -0.62 -27.41
C THR A 157 15.12 -0.62 -28.85
N GLY A 158 15.85 0.02 -29.77
CA GLY A 158 15.52 0.04 -31.19
C GLY A 158 14.58 1.20 -31.56
N ALA A 159 13.53 0.90 -32.31
CA ALA A 159 12.64 1.91 -32.92
C ALA A 159 11.82 2.71 -31.91
N ALA A 160 11.41 2.09 -30.80
CA ALA A 160 10.63 2.73 -29.74
C ALA A 160 11.25 2.38 -28.37
N PRO A 161 12.37 3.02 -27.99
CA PRO A 161 13.06 2.69 -26.77
C PRO A 161 12.24 3.11 -25.53
N ALA A 162 12.30 2.29 -24.48
CA ALA A 162 11.64 2.54 -23.21
C ALA A 162 12.44 1.94 -22.04
N SER A 163 12.48 2.66 -20.92
CA SER A 163 13.04 2.20 -19.64
C SER A 163 11.95 2.17 -18.57
N ASN A 164 12.27 1.67 -17.37
CA ASN A 164 11.31 1.49 -16.28
C ASN A 164 10.10 0.65 -16.70
N VAL A 165 10.36 -0.40 -17.50
CA VAL A 165 9.32 -1.26 -18.04
C VAL A 165 9.02 -2.39 -17.06
N VAL A 166 7.75 -2.57 -16.75
CA VAL A 166 7.27 -3.61 -15.81
C VAL A 166 6.77 -4.85 -16.54
N ALA A 167 6.32 -4.67 -17.78
CA ALA A 167 5.90 -5.75 -18.66
C ALA A 167 5.99 -5.36 -20.15
N VAL A 168 6.12 -6.37 -21.00
CA VAL A 168 6.04 -6.24 -22.45
C VAL A 168 5.03 -7.28 -22.97
N VAL A 169 4.12 -6.85 -23.83
CA VAL A 169 3.25 -7.76 -24.60
C VAL A 169 3.75 -7.78 -26.04
N ILE A 170 3.84 -8.95 -26.64
CA ILE A 170 4.50 -9.15 -27.93
C ILE A 170 3.56 -9.93 -28.86
N ALA A 171 3.36 -9.43 -30.06
CA ALA A 171 2.71 -10.14 -31.15
C ALA A 171 3.82 -10.68 -32.07
N PRO A 172 3.95 -12.02 -32.20
CA PRO A 172 5.08 -12.64 -32.90
C PRO A 172 4.98 -12.57 -34.43
N GLY A 173 3.80 -12.27 -34.98
CA GLY A 173 3.62 -12.22 -36.43
C GLY A 173 3.64 -13.59 -37.09
N GLU A 174 3.92 -13.62 -38.39
CA GLU A 174 4.06 -14.88 -39.14
C GLU A 174 5.40 -15.55 -38.85
N ALA A 175 5.45 -16.89 -38.87
CA ALA A 175 6.70 -17.63 -38.75
C ALA A 175 7.74 -17.17 -39.79
N LEU A 176 8.88 -16.71 -39.30
CA LEU A 176 10.03 -16.38 -40.14
C LEU A 176 10.80 -17.64 -40.56
N SER A 177 11.67 -17.50 -41.56
CA SER A 177 12.52 -18.61 -42.00
C SER A 177 13.40 -19.12 -40.85
N GLY A 178 13.25 -20.40 -40.49
CA GLY A 178 13.98 -21.04 -39.40
C GLY A 178 13.21 -21.10 -38.07
N GLN A 179 12.04 -20.48 -37.99
CA GLN A 179 11.11 -20.65 -36.89
C GLN A 179 10.20 -21.86 -37.12
N ASP A 180 10.04 -22.72 -36.11
CA ASP A 180 9.10 -23.84 -36.13
C ASP A 180 8.09 -23.69 -34.99
N HIS A 181 7.00 -23.00 -35.31
CA HIS A 181 5.93 -22.71 -34.36
C HIS A 181 5.19 -23.98 -33.91
N ILE A 182 5.20 -25.06 -34.71
CA ILE A 182 4.45 -26.28 -34.43
C ILE A 182 5.26 -27.20 -33.51
N ALA A 183 6.50 -27.53 -33.90
CA ALA A 183 7.32 -28.45 -33.10
C ALA A 183 7.83 -27.82 -31.80
N GLN A 184 7.93 -26.48 -31.76
CA GLN A 184 8.45 -25.72 -30.62
C GLN A 184 7.42 -24.74 -30.04
N HIS A 185 6.15 -25.16 -29.99
CA HIS A 185 4.98 -24.34 -29.67
C HIS A 185 5.07 -23.45 -28.41
N ASN A 186 5.79 -23.90 -27.37
CA ASN A 186 5.96 -23.16 -26.11
C ASN A 186 7.36 -22.58 -25.92
N ASN A 187 8.21 -22.59 -26.96
CA ASN A 187 9.57 -22.05 -26.89
C ASN A 187 9.59 -20.60 -27.40
N PRO A 188 9.87 -19.59 -26.56
CA PRO A 188 9.93 -18.19 -27.01
C PRO A 188 10.93 -17.99 -28.17
N ALA A 189 12.05 -18.72 -28.19
CA ALA A 189 13.07 -18.59 -29.23
C ALA A 189 12.61 -19.08 -30.61
N ALA A 190 11.52 -19.84 -30.68
CA ALA A 190 10.93 -20.27 -31.94
C ALA A 190 9.98 -19.21 -32.53
N TYR A 191 9.71 -18.13 -31.81
CA TYR A 191 8.74 -17.11 -32.19
C TYR A 191 9.29 -15.68 -32.15
N LEU A 192 10.09 -15.36 -31.13
CA LEU A 192 10.44 -13.99 -30.80
C LEU A 192 11.83 -13.62 -31.32
N GLU A 193 11.94 -12.40 -31.84
CA GLU A 193 13.18 -11.75 -32.21
C GLU A 193 13.60 -10.68 -31.19
N GLY A 194 14.90 -10.39 -31.10
CA GLY A 194 15.38 -9.27 -30.29
C GLY A 194 15.21 -9.43 -28.78
N VAL A 195 14.96 -10.64 -28.28
CA VAL A 195 14.90 -10.95 -26.84
C VAL A 195 16.27 -11.41 -26.36
N THR A 196 16.89 -10.63 -25.48
CA THR A 196 18.21 -10.94 -24.90
C THR A 196 18.11 -11.02 -23.38
N ALA A 197 18.58 -12.12 -22.79
CA ALA A 197 18.63 -12.27 -21.34
C ALA A 197 19.60 -11.24 -20.72
N SER A 198 19.19 -10.61 -19.63
CA SER A 198 19.95 -9.63 -18.87
C SER A 198 19.69 -9.83 -17.39
N THR A 199 20.47 -10.68 -16.72
CA THR A 199 20.21 -11.13 -15.35
C THR A 199 19.93 -9.97 -14.38
N PRO A 200 18.77 -9.94 -13.67
CA PRO A 200 17.75 -11.00 -13.58
C PRO A 200 16.65 -10.97 -14.67
N ASP A 201 16.60 -9.98 -15.54
CA ASP A 201 15.52 -9.71 -16.49
C ASP A 201 15.93 -9.87 -17.96
N TYR A 202 15.32 -9.09 -18.86
CA TYR A 202 15.51 -9.15 -20.31
C TYR A 202 15.59 -7.75 -20.91
N VAL A 203 16.32 -7.67 -22.01
CA VAL A 203 16.31 -6.54 -22.94
C VAL A 203 15.58 -6.97 -24.20
N PHE A 204 14.66 -6.13 -24.66
CA PHE A 204 13.92 -6.32 -25.91
C PHE A 204 14.38 -5.29 -26.95
N SER A 205 14.37 -5.68 -28.22
CA SER A 205 14.63 -4.78 -29.34
C SER A 205 13.40 -4.71 -30.23
N SER A 206 12.97 -3.50 -30.56
CA SER A 206 11.84 -3.24 -31.45
C SER A 206 12.31 -2.78 -32.83
N VAL A 207 11.62 -3.24 -33.87
CA VAL A 207 11.83 -2.78 -35.26
C VAL A 207 10.67 -1.89 -35.72
N ALA A 208 10.97 -0.84 -36.49
CA ALA A 208 9.94 0.08 -37.00
C ALA A 208 9.15 -0.50 -38.18
N ILE A 209 9.81 -1.34 -38.99
CA ILE A 209 9.27 -1.90 -40.23
C ILE A 209 9.56 -3.40 -40.20
N PRO A 210 8.58 -4.28 -40.47
CA PRO A 210 8.85 -5.71 -40.52
C PRO A 210 9.85 -6.04 -41.65
N SER A 211 10.61 -7.11 -41.44
CA SER A 211 11.58 -7.65 -42.39
C SER A 211 11.53 -9.18 -42.36
N GLY A 212 12.21 -9.83 -43.30
CA GLY A 212 12.31 -11.30 -43.31
C GLY A 212 13.08 -11.91 -42.13
N THR A 213 13.64 -11.09 -41.23
CA THR A 213 14.42 -11.51 -40.06
C THR A 213 13.92 -10.91 -38.74
N ALA A 214 12.90 -10.05 -38.78
CA ALA A 214 12.29 -9.45 -37.60
C ALA A 214 10.92 -8.88 -37.97
N ASN A 215 9.86 -9.41 -37.39
CA ASN A 215 8.48 -8.98 -37.62
C ASN A 215 7.66 -8.82 -36.33
N ASP A 216 8.26 -9.07 -35.16
CA ASP A 216 7.65 -8.81 -33.85
C ASP A 216 7.09 -7.39 -33.68
N ARG A 217 5.97 -7.31 -32.96
CA ARG A 217 5.37 -6.06 -32.49
C ARG A 217 5.25 -6.04 -30.98
N LEU A 218 5.81 -5.00 -30.37
CA LEU A 218 5.91 -4.87 -28.93
C LEU A 218 4.98 -3.75 -28.45
N LEU A 219 4.26 -4.01 -27.37
CA LEU A 219 3.59 -2.98 -26.59
C LEU A 219 4.09 -3.01 -25.15
N VAL A 220 4.63 -1.87 -24.74
CA VAL A 220 5.29 -1.71 -23.45
C VAL A 220 4.28 -1.27 -22.39
N ILE A 221 4.42 -1.81 -21.18
CA ILE A 221 3.78 -1.33 -19.96
C ILE A 221 4.88 -0.77 -19.07
N THR A 222 4.93 0.55 -18.93
CA THR A 222 5.86 1.20 -18.00
C THR A 222 5.33 1.16 -16.57
N GLN A 223 6.21 1.41 -15.61
CA GLN A 223 5.82 1.57 -14.21
C GLN A 223 4.77 2.69 -14.05
N ALA A 224 4.93 3.80 -14.77
CA ALA A 224 3.99 4.91 -14.74
C ALA A 224 2.62 4.53 -15.32
N ASP A 225 2.59 3.78 -16.43
CA ASP A 225 1.33 3.28 -17.01
C ASP A 225 0.56 2.41 -16.01
N LEU A 226 1.28 1.54 -15.29
CA LEU A 226 0.71 0.63 -14.30
C LEU A 226 0.20 1.39 -13.07
N MET A 227 1.04 2.25 -12.50
CA MET A 227 0.71 2.97 -11.26
C MET A 227 -0.40 4.00 -11.44
N ALA A 228 -0.54 4.59 -12.63
CA ALA A 228 -1.66 5.48 -12.94
C ALA A 228 -3.03 4.85 -12.69
N ALA A 229 -3.16 3.52 -12.79
CA ALA A 229 -4.38 2.78 -12.47
C ALA A 229 -4.39 2.19 -11.05
N VAL A 230 -3.22 1.80 -10.53
CA VAL A 230 -3.11 1.13 -9.22
C VAL A 230 -3.25 2.12 -8.06
N GLU A 231 -2.64 3.30 -8.16
CA GLU A 231 -2.60 4.29 -7.07
C GLU A 231 -4.00 4.78 -6.64
N PRO A 232 -4.94 5.11 -7.54
CA PRO A 232 -6.29 5.48 -7.13
C PRO A 232 -7.02 4.36 -6.38
N VAL A 233 -6.81 3.11 -6.78
CA VAL A 233 -7.40 1.96 -6.08
C VAL A 233 -6.77 1.80 -4.69
N VAL A 234 -5.45 1.92 -4.59
CA VAL A 234 -4.74 1.90 -3.31
C VAL A 234 -5.24 3.02 -2.40
N ALA A 235 -5.36 4.25 -2.90
CA ALA A 235 -5.89 5.38 -2.14
C ALA A 235 -7.30 5.12 -1.60
N ALA A 236 -8.20 4.56 -2.42
CA ALA A 236 -9.53 4.17 -1.98
C ALA A 236 -9.49 3.07 -0.89
N ARG A 237 -8.55 2.12 -0.98
CA ARG A 237 -8.36 1.11 0.07
C ARG A 237 -7.76 1.70 1.35
N ILE A 238 -6.88 2.70 1.27
CA ILE A 238 -6.37 3.42 2.45
C ILE A 238 -7.54 4.10 3.19
N GLU A 239 -8.40 4.80 2.46
CA GLU A 239 -9.63 5.42 3.02
C GLU A 239 -10.56 4.37 3.66
N ARG A 240 -10.68 3.18 3.08
CA ARG A 240 -11.55 2.12 3.57
C ARG A 240 -10.96 1.36 4.77
N ASP A 241 -9.67 1.03 4.73
CA ASP A 241 -9.05 0.04 5.61
C ASP A 241 -8.13 0.69 6.67
N VAL A 242 -7.47 1.80 6.35
CA VAL A 242 -6.49 2.48 7.24
C VAL A 242 -7.15 3.60 8.04
N LYS A 243 -7.96 4.44 7.39
CA LYS A 243 -8.60 5.59 8.05
C LYS A 243 -9.47 5.22 9.27
N PRO A 244 -10.27 4.13 9.27
CA PRO A 244 -11.02 3.75 10.46
C PRO A 244 -10.14 3.45 11.67
N LEU A 245 -8.90 2.99 11.44
CA LEU A 245 -7.94 2.70 12.51
C LEU A 245 -7.35 4.00 13.08
N LEU A 246 -7.18 5.05 12.25
CA LEU A 246 -6.85 6.40 12.74
C LEU A 246 -8.00 6.95 13.61
N GLN A 247 -9.24 6.76 13.18
CA GLN A 247 -10.43 7.20 13.92
C GLN A 247 -10.60 6.45 15.24
N ASP A 248 -10.32 5.15 15.28
CA ASP A 248 -10.29 4.35 16.52
C ASP A 248 -9.23 4.86 17.49
N TYR A 249 -8.03 5.20 17.00
CA TYR A 249 -7.00 5.84 17.82
C TYR A 249 -7.50 7.18 18.39
N PHE A 250 -8.05 8.05 17.53
CA PHE A 250 -8.58 9.35 17.96
C PHE A 250 -9.69 9.20 19.01
N GLY A 251 -10.64 8.30 18.79
CA GLY A 251 -11.72 8.02 19.74
C GLY A 251 -11.23 7.54 21.10
N LYS A 252 -10.04 6.91 21.14
CA LYS A 252 -9.40 6.45 22.37
C LYS A 252 -8.58 7.54 23.06
N TRP A 253 -7.78 8.29 22.32
CA TRP A 253 -6.80 9.24 22.88
C TRP A 253 -7.23 10.70 22.88
N GLY A 254 -8.32 11.04 22.19
CA GLY A 254 -8.80 12.41 21.99
C GLY A 254 -7.97 13.26 21.02
N ALA A 255 -6.91 12.69 20.45
CA ALA A 255 -6.12 13.31 19.38
C ALA A 255 -5.55 12.23 18.46
N TYR A 256 -5.10 12.65 17.28
CA TYR A 256 -4.35 11.81 16.36
C TYR A 256 -2.86 11.74 16.76
N PRO A 257 -2.14 10.65 16.46
CA PRO A 257 -0.72 10.56 16.80
C PRO A 257 0.08 11.53 15.93
N PHE A 258 1.16 12.07 16.47
CA PHE A 258 2.09 12.89 15.71
C PHE A 258 2.75 12.10 14.58
N ALA A 259 2.89 12.76 13.45
CA ALA A 259 3.45 12.18 12.24
C ALA A 259 4.92 11.81 12.42
N ALA A 260 5.35 10.77 11.72
CA ALA A 260 6.75 10.49 11.53
C ALA A 260 7.36 11.55 10.59
N PRO A 261 8.53 12.14 10.92
CA PRO A 261 9.19 13.08 10.04
C PRO A 261 9.46 12.49 8.66
N PHE A 262 9.10 13.23 7.62
CA PHE A 262 9.47 12.89 6.25
C PHE A 262 10.83 13.48 5.93
N VAL A 263 11.86 12.63 5.80
CA VAL A 263 13.20 13.03 5.34
C VAL A 263 13.39 12.53 3.92
N ALA A 264 13.86 13.42 3.04
CA ALA A 264 14.28 13.09 1.68
C ALA A 264 15.80 12.82 1.66
N PRO A 265 16.28 11.74 1.02
CA PRO A 265 15.51 10.73 0.28
C PRO A 265 14.85 9.68 1.20
N PRO A 266 13.72 9.07 0.79
CA PRO A 266 12.92 8.13 1.62
C PRO A 266 13.69 6.92 2.17
N ALA A 267 14.77 6.50 1.49
CA ALA A 267 15.58 5.35 1.87
C ALA A 267 16.31 5.49 3.24
N GLY A 268 16.38 6.70 3.80
CA GLY A 268 16.98 6.97 5.11
C GLY A 268 16.01 6.92 6.31
N GLN A 269 14.73 6.59 6.09
CA GLN A 269 13.70 6.59 7.15
C GLN A 269 13.75 5.28 7.94
N SER A 270 14.37 5.27 9.12
CA SER A 270 14.76 4.02 9.76
C SER A 270 13.76 3.43 10.77
N ALA A 271 12.76 4.17 11.26
CA ALA A 271 11.93 3.66 12.36
C ALA A 271 10.43 3.93 12.30
N TYR A 272 9.94 4.80 11.40
CA TYR A 272 8.53 5.24 11.34
C TYR A 272 7.99 5.65 12.72
N GLN A 273 8.84 6.31 13.49
CA GLN A 273 8.56 6.87 14.80
C GLN A 273 8.04 8.30 14.61
N GLY A 274 6.92 8.62 15.24
CA GLY A 274 6.42 9.98 15.31
C GLY A 274 7.40 10.92 16.02
N ALA A 275 7.27 12.22 15.77
CA ALA A 275 8.02 13.25 16.48
C ALA A 275 7.05 14.22 17.17
N SER A 276 7.37 14.61 18.41
CA SER A 276 6.53 15.54 19.18
C SER A 276 6.29 16.82 18.38
N ASN A 277 5.03 17.28 18.36
CA ASN A 277 4.56 18.44 17.61
C ASN A 277 4.66 18.33 16.07
N GLN A 278 5.01 17.17 15.53
CA GLN A 278 4.99 16.95 14.09
C GLN A 278 3.55 16.66 13.63
N THR A 279 2.91 17.66 13.03
CA THR A 279 1.50 17.54 12.58
C THR A 279 1.35 16.99 11.17
N MET A 280 2.45 16.85 10.42
CA MET A 280 2.41 16.42 9.03
C MET A 280 3.64 15.59 8.66
N GLY A 281 3.49 14.60 7.81
CA GLY A 281 4.58 13.70 7.45
C GLY A 281 4.05 12.32 7.07
N LEU A 282 4.70 11.29 7.59
CA LEU A 282 4.29 9.91 7.38
C LEU A 282 3.53 9.35 8.58
N LEU A 283 2.85 8.23 8.38
CA LEU A 283 2.21 7.51 9.47
C LEU A 283 3.27 6.97 10.46
N PRO A 284 3.09 7.15 11.79
CA PRO A 284 4.02 6.65 12.81
C PRO A 284 3.85 5.14 13.06
N LEU A 285 4.23 4.32 12.08
CA LEU A 285 4.02 2.86 12.05
C LEU A 285 5.17 2.02 12.60
N THR A 286 5.96 2.55 13.53
CA THR A 286 7.00 1.78 14.20
C THR A 286 6.47 0.43 14.71
N ALA A 287 7.25 -0.63 14.54
CA ALA A 287 6.96 -1.97 15.08
C ALA A 287 7.76 -2.27 16.36
N ASP A 288 8.58 -1.31 16.81
CA ASP A 288 9.44 -1.46 17.98
C ASP A 288 8.65 -1.21 19.27
N LEU A 289 8.26 -2.29 19.94
CA LEU A 289 7.57 -2.23 21.23
C LEU A 289 8.47 -1.74 22.36
N THR A 290 9.80 -1.83 22.22
CA THR A 290 10.74 -1.34 23.26
C THR A 290 10.75 0.19 23.35
N TRP A 291 10.22 0.86 22.32
CA TRP A 291 10.04 2.30 22.30
C TRP A 291 8.91 2.80 23.20
N LEU A 292 7.97 1.93 23.60
CA LEU A 292 6.90 2.26 24.53
C LEU A 292 7.28 1.90 25.97
N THR A 293 7.41 2.89 26.84
CA THR A 293 7.80 2.69 28.23
C THR A 293 6.89 3.45 29.18
N TRP A 294 6.48 2.80 30.27
CA TRP A 294 5.81 3.48 31.37
C TRP A 294 6.83 4.39 32.07
N ALA A 295 6.64 5.70 31.96
CA ALA A 295 7.67 6.68 32.28
C ALA A 295 7.55 7.21 33.72
N SER A 296 6.34 7.54 34.13
CA SER A 296 6.07 8.07 35.47
C SER A 296 4.62 7.86 35.87
N ALA A 297 4.37 7.95 37.18
CA ALA A 297 3.03 7.99 37.72
C ALA A 297 2.99 8.96 38.91
N THR A 298 1.93 9.75 39.00
CA THR A 298 1.73 10.73 40.07
C THR A 298 0.30 10.74 40.55
N ALA A 299 0.10 10.88 41.85
CA ALA A 299 -1.20 11.16 42.45
C ALA A 299 -1.27 12.63 42.88
N THR A 300 -2.38 13.30 42.59
CA THR A 300 -2.62 14.71 42.94
C THR A 300 -4.00 14.86 43.56
N SER A 301 -4.18 15.84 44.46
CA SER A 301 -5.53 16.16 44.94
C SER A 301 -6.31 16.95 43.89
N ILE A 302 -7.59 16.67 43.72
CA ILE A 302 -8.51 17.51 42.94
C ILE A 302 -9.07 18.58 43.88
N VAL A 303 -8.56 19.81 43.74
CA VAL A 303 -8.92 20.93 44.63
C VAL A 303 -10.38 21.35 44.38
N GLY A 304 -11.16 21.52 45.45
CA GLY A 304 -12.55 21.96 45.36
C GLY A 304 -13.58 20.84 45.12
N SER A 305 -13.14 19.57 45.08
CA SER A 305 -14.01 18.39 45.02
C SER A 305 -13.73 17.46 46.20
N GLY A 306 -14.79 16.94 46.81
CA GLY A 306 -14.71 16.07 47.99
C GLY A 306 -15.41 16.72 49.17
N THR A 307 -16.14 15.94 49.97
CA THR A 307 -16.76 16.43 51.21
C THR A 307 -15.67 16.57 52.28
N GLY A 308 -14.72 17.48 52.08
CA GLY A 308 -13.88 18.00 53.15
C GLY A 308 -14.72 19.00 53.95
N TYR A 309 -15.01 18.68 55.19
CA TYR A 309 -15.71 19.54 56.14
C TYR A 309 -14.83 19.54 57.40
N TYR A 310 -14.19 20.59 57.91
CA TYR A 310 -14.32 22.06 57.92
C TYR A 310 -12.89 22.66 58.12
N ASP A 311 -12.44 23.77 57.52
CA ASP A 311 -12.63 25.14 58.06
C ASP A 311 -12.46 26.28 57.04
N GLY A 312 -12.41 25.98 55.74
CA GLY A 312 -12.01 26.95 54.71
C GLY A 312 -10.59 26.74 54.17
N THR A 313 -9.87 25.76 54.69
CA THR A 313 -8.65 25.20 54.09
C THR A 313 -8.94 23.86 53.40
N THR A 314 -8.52 23.71 52.14
CA THR A 314 -8.73 22.46 51.36
C THR A 314 -7.78 21.37 51.84
N ASN A 315 -8.28 20.32 52.48
CA ASN A 315 -7.46 19.15 52.84
C ASN A 315 -6.97 18.44 51.57
N THR A 316 -5.67 18.50 51.34
CA THR A 316 -4.99 17.84 50.22
C THR A 316 -4.24 16.62 50.69
N ILE A 317 -3.87 15.75 49.75
CA ILE A 317 -2.87 14.71 49.98
C ILE A 317 -1.51 15.33 50.32
N SER A 318 -0.61 14.56 50.93
CA SER A 318 0.76 15.00 51.23
C SER A 318 1.80 13.90 50.96
N PRO A 319 2.85 14.17 50.16
CA PRO A 319 3.05 15.39 49.36
C PRO A 319 2.04 15.50 48.20
N ASN A 320 1.89 16.71 47.64
CA ASN A 320 1.01 16.97 46.49
C ASN A 320 1.80 17.73 45.41
N PRO A 321 2.20 17.09 44.31
CA PRO A 321 1.93 15.71 43.92
C PRO A 321 2.65 14.67 44.78
N THR A 322 2.04 13.50 44.93
CA THR A 322 2.68 12.27 45.41
C THR A 322 3.30 11.54 44.22
N THR A 323 4.61 11.32 44.25
CA THR A 323 5.30 10.48 43.26
C THR A 323 5.02 9.01 43.52
N CYS A 324 4.63 8.27 42.49
CA CYS A 324 4.40 6.83 42.54
C CYS A 324 5.61 6.08 41.98
N SER A 325 5.79 4.82 42.39
CA SER A 325 6.79 3.93 41.81
C SER A 325 6.20 3.05 40.71
N ILE A 326 7.02 2.69 39.74
CA ILE A 326 6.72 1.69 38.72
C ILE A 326 7.68 0.53 38.95
N SER A 327 7.16 -0.70 39.04
CA SER A 327 8.01 -1.89 39.22
C SER A 327 8.92 -2.13 38.02
N SER A 328 10.13 -2.66 38.23
CA SER A 328 11.05 -2.96 37.13
C SER A 328 10.49 -4.01 36.16
N PRO A 329 10.86 -3.97 34.87
CA PRO A 329 10.56 -5.04 33.90
C PRO A 329 11.16 -6.39 34.32
N PRO A 330 10.65 -7.54 33.78
CA PRO A 330 9.64 -7.69 32.72
C PRO A 330 8.18 -7.59 33.23
N PRO A 331 7.19 -7.47 32.32
CA PRO A 331 5.77 -7.47 32.68
C PRO A 331 5.33 -8.74 33.45
N PRO A 332 4.24 -8.67 34.25
CA PRO A 332 3.36 -7.51 34.45
C PRO A 332 3.99 -6.47 35.37
N GLN A 333 4.10 -5.22 34.89
CA GLN A 333 4.54 -4.11 35.73
C GLN A 333 3.37 -3.60 36.56
N THR A 334 3.64 -2.87 37.64
CA THR A 334 2.62 -2.25 38.48
C THR A 334 3.02 -0.82 38.81
N VAL A 335 2.03 0.06 38.92
CA VAL A 335 2.17 1.37 39.55
C VAL A 335 1.78 1.22 41.01
N THR A 336 2.62 1.72 41.93
CA THR A 336 2.30 1.80 43.36
C THR A 336 2.38 3.25 43.84
N CYS A 337 1.28 3.77 44.36
CA CYS A 337 1.17 5.12 44.92
C CYS A 337 0.85 5.04 46.41
N THR A 338 1.69 5.61 47.27
CA THR A 338 1.38 5.74 48.69
C THR A 338 0.92 7.16 48.99
N VAL A 339 -0.39 7.32 49.15
CA VAL A 339 -1.06 8.61 49.36
C VAL A 339 -1.34 8.78 50.84
N ASN A 340 -0.68 9.75 51.48
CA ASN A 340 -1.05 10.17 52.83
C ASN A 340 -2.04 11.31 52.75
N TYR A 341 -3.05 11.28 53.60
CA TYR A 341 -4.09 12.29 53.69
C TYR A 341 -4.70 12.27 55.09
N CYS A 342 -5.16 13.42 55.58
CA CYS A 342 -5.66 13.74 56.93
C CYS A 342 -4.76 14.68 57.77
N CYS A 343 -5.38 15.23 58.82
CA CYS A 343 -5.23 16.60 59.28
C CYS A 343 -4.25 16.88 60.43
N SER A 344 -3.78 18.12 60.42
CA SER A 344 -3.69 18.98 61.59
C SER A 344 -5.09 19.32 62.14
N GLY A 345 -5.73 18.49 62.99
CA GLY A 345 -6.92 18.89 63.77
C GLY A 345 -8.01 17.84 64.05
N ALA A 346 -8.91 18.15 65.00
CA ALA A 346 -9.88 17.24 65.63
C ALA A 346 -11.09 16.79 64.76
N GLY A 347 -11.18 17.24 63.50
CA GLY A 347 -12.23 16.86 62.54
C GLY A 347 -11.76 15.99 61.37
N GLY A 348 -10.45 15.74 61.22
CA GLY A 348 -9.84 15.17 60.01
C GLY A 348 -10.00 13.67 59.77
N TRP A 349 -10.83 12.98 60.55
CA TRP A 349 -10.92 11.51 60.51
C TRP A 349 -11.96 11.00 59.51
N ASP A 350 -12.90 11.82 59.04
CA ASP A 350 -13.81 11.45 57.92
C ASP A 350 -13.41 12.08 56.58
N ASP A 351 -12.17 12.59 56.48
CA ASP A 351 -11.67 13.18 55.24
C ASP A 351 -11.59 12.15 54.12
N ARG A 352 -12.17 12.48 52.96
CA ARG A 352 -12.21 11.67 51.74
C ARG A 352 -11.76 12.52 50.54
N PRO A 353 -10.45 12.77 50.39
CA PRO A 353 -9.96 13.59 49.29
C PRO A 353 -10.26 12.92 47.95
N ASP A 354 -10.70 13.73 46.99
CA ASP A 354 -10.76 13.32 45.59
C ASP A 354 -9.35 13.43 45.00
N ILE A 355 -8.89 12.38 44.33
CA ILE A 355 -7.55 12.34 43.74
C ILE A 355 -7.59 12.07 42.24
N LYS A 356 -6.55 12.53 41.57
CA LYS A 356 -6.19 12.19 40.20
C LYS A 356 -4.89 11.40 40.21
N LEU A 357 -4.94 10.13 39.82
CA LEU A 357 -3.80 9.27 39.54
C LEU A 357 -3.51 9.30 38.03
N GLU A 358 -2.43 9.96 37.65
CA GLU A 358 -1.98 10.10 36.27
C GLU A 358 -0.76 9.20 36.02
N ILE A 359 -0.86 8.31 35.03
CA ILE A 359 0.18 7.36 34.63
C ILE A 359 0.57 7.69 33.18
N LEU A 360 1.86 7.91 32.93
CA LEU A 360 2.37 8.31 31.61
C LEU A 360 3.01 7.13 30.88
N LEU A 361 2.56 6.91 29.65
CA LEU A 361 3.19 6.04 28.66
C LEU A 361 3.99 6.91 27.68
N ALA A 362 5.32 6.84 27.74
CA ALA A 362 6.18 7.55 26.81
C ALA A 362 5.92 7.09 25.36
N ASN A 363 6.00 8.04 24.42
CA ASN A 363 5.90 7.83 22.97
C ASN A 363 4.54 7.30 22.47
N ALA A 364 3.52 7.24 23.33
CA ALA A 364 2.19 6.79 22.94
C ALA A 364 1.52 7.72 21.90
N SER A 365 1.77 9.03 21.97
CA SER A 365 1.28 10.03 21.01
C SER A 365 2.17 10.18 19.78
N MET A 366 3.23 9.38 19.67
CA MET A 366 4.15 9.35 18.53
C MET A 366 4.16 7.97 17.85
N SER A 367 3.19 7.13 18.20
CA SER A 367 2.98 5.80 17.66
C SER A 367 1.49 5.52 17.65
N PHE A 368 1.09 4.39 17.08
CA PHE A 368 -0.29 3.96 17.18
C PHE A 368 -0.66 3.32 18.52
N ALA A 369 0.15 3.40 19.58
CA ALA A 369 -0.05 2.68 20.85
C ALA A 369 -1.50 2.66 21.38
N GLY A 370 -1.95 1.50 21.83
CA GLY A 370 -3.29 1.33 22.41
C GLY A 370 -3.31 1.59 23.92
N PRO A 371 -4.33 2.28 24.47
CA PRO A 371 -4.38 2.65 25.89
C PRO A 371 -4.99 1.58 26.81
N SER A 372 -4.88 0.28 26.49
CA SER A 372 -5.54 -0.77 27.30
C SER A 372 -5.09 -0.68 28.77
N MET A 373 -6.06 -0.63 29.69
CA MET A 373 -5.87 -0.48 31.14
C MET A 373 -7.06 -1.12 31.88
N VAL A 374 -6.89 -1.48 33.16
CA VAL A 374 -7.97 -2.00 34.02
C VAL A 374 -9.01 -0.92 34.33
N ALA A 375 -10.27 -1.31 34.55
CA ALA A 375 -11.32 -0.35 34.90
C ALA A 375 -11.08 0.21 36.33
N PRO A 376 -11.49 1.45 36.64
CA PRO A 376 -11.26 2.05 37.96
C PRO A 376 -11.83 1.27 39.14
N ASP A 377 -12.92 0.55 38.90
CA ASP A 377 -13.69 -0.28 39.84
C ASP A 377 -13.34 -1.77 39.75
N ASP A 378 -12.36 -2.13 38.92
CA ASP A 378 -11.89 -3.50 38.74
C ASP A 378 -11.14 -4.00 39.98
N SER A 379 -11.39 -5.24 40.39
CA SER A 379 -10.73 -5.89 41.54
C SER A 379 -9.21 -6.05 41.39
N ASN A 380 -8.67 -5.89 40.17
CA ASN A 380 -7.23 -5.92 39.92
C ASN A 380 -6.53 -4.64 40.39
N ILE A 381 -7.26 -3.53 40.58
CA ILE A 381 -6.73 -2.38 41.30
C ILE A 381 -6.85 -2.69 42.80
N VAL A 382 -5.72 -2.71 43.49
CA VAL A 382 -5.67 -3.03 44.92
C VAL A 382 -5.32 -1.79 45.72
N MET A 383 -6.15 -1.47 46.71
CA MET A 383 -5.95 -0.43 47.69
C MET A 383 -5.86 -1.05 49.07
N VAL A 384 -4.84 -0.66 49.84
CA VAL A 384 -4.65 -1.08 51.23
C VAL A 384 -4.50 0.13 52.14
N ASP A 385 -4.87 -0.03 53.41
CA ASP A 385 -4.69 0.98 54.45
C ASP A 385 -3.21 1.16 54.87
N ARG A 386 -2.95 1.96 55.92
CA ARG A 386 -1.60 2.13 56.47
C ARG A 386 -0.93 0.80 56.85
N GLY A 387 -1.70 -0.14 57.40
CA GLY A 387 -1.26 -1.45 57.90
C GLY A 387 -1.11 -2.51 56.82
N GLY A 388 -1.50 -2.21 55.57
CA GLY A 388 -1.46 -3.16 54.46
C GLY A 388 -2.72 -4.04 54.38
N ILE A 389 -3.78 -3.72 55.11
CA ILE A 389 -5.06 -4.42 55.05
C ILE A 389 -5.83 -3.91 53.83
N PRO A 390 -6.32 -4.79 52.94
CA PRO A 390 -7.17 -4.40 51.82
C PRO A 390 -8.38 -3.59 52.27
N LEU A 391 -8.66 -2.51 51.55
CA LEU A 391 -9.86 -1.71 51.79
C LEU A 391 -11.11 -2.51 51.39
N ASP A 392 -12.23 -2.25 52.07
CA ASP A 392 -13.49 -2.89 51.75
C ASP A 392 -13.99 -2.50 50.35
N GLY A 393 -14.61 -3.48 49.68
CA GLY A 393 -15.27 -3.26 48.40
C GLY A 393 -16.55 -2.44 48.54
N THR A 394 -16.78 -1.57 47.57
CA THR A 394 -17.96 -0.74 47.38
C THR A 394 -18.49 -0.97 45.96
N PRO A 395 -19.66 -0.39 45.59
CA PRO A 395 -20.10 -0.36 44.19
C PRO A 395 -19.10 0.30 43.22
N TYR A 396 -18.08 0.99 43.73
CA TYR A 396 -17.02 1.67 42.98
C TYR A 396 -15.66 0.97 43.16
N GLY A 397 -15.63 -0.36 43.32
CA GLY A 397 -14.40 -1.09 43.65
C GLY A 397 -13.94 -0.74 45.07
N GLN A 398 -12.69 -0.35 45.28
CA GLN A 398 -12.20 0.06 46.62
C GLN A 398 -12.27 1.58 46.86
N TRP A 399 -12.79 2.35 45.89
CA TRP A 399 -13.05 3.77 46.04
C TRP A 399 -14.27 4.02 46.94
N SER A 400 -14.34 5.20 47.55
CA SER A 400 -15.46 5.55 48.41
C SER A 400 -16.73 5.83 47.61
N ALA A 401 -17.83 5.19 48.02
CA ALA A 401 -19.18 5.50 47.52
C ALA A 401 -19.90 6.59 48.34
N ILE A 402 -19.22 7.18 49.34
CA ILE A 402 -19.80 8.13 50.30
C ILE A 402 -19.50 9.58 49.89
N GLY A 403 -20.49 10.46 50.11
CA GLY A 403 -20.41 11.91 49.90
C GLY A 403 -21.49 12.43 48.95
N SER A 404 -21.73 13.75 49.00
CA SER A 404 -22.71 14.44 48.14
C SER A 404 -22.05 15.59 47.37
N PRO A 405 -22.08 15.60 46.02
CA PRO A 405 -22.58 14.51 45.18
C PRO A 405 -21.70 13.25 45.26
N PRO A 406 -22.25 12.07 44.92
CA PRO A 406 -21.44 10.88 44.65
C PRO A 406 -20.38 11.18 43.59
N ASN A 407 -19.18 10.62 43.76
CA ASN A 407 -18.07 10.80 42.82
C ASN A 407 -17.59 9.42 42.31
N PRO A 408 -18.28 8.82 41.34
CA PRO A 408 -17.88 7.53 40.78
C PRO A 408 -16.49 7.66 40.16
N PRO A 409 -15.62 6.66 40.33
CA PRO A 409 -14.28 6.73 39.80
C PRO A 409 -14.33 6.67 38.28
N THR A 410 -13.49 7.47 37.63
CA THR A 410 -13.46 7.55 36.16
C THR A 410 -12.08 7.22 35.63
N ARG A 411 -12.02 6.87 34.35
CA ARG A 411 -10.78 6.70 33.59
C ARG A 411 -10.86 7.50 32.31
N SER A 412 -9.81 8.26 32.01
CA SER A 412 -9.64 8.93 30.73
C SER A 412 -8.26 8.69 30.14
N PHE A 413 -8.17 8.87 28.84
CA PHE A 413 -6.92 8.77 28.08
C PHE A 413 -6.73 10.06 27.31
N VAL A 414 -5.52 10.61 27.34
CA VAL A 414 -5.21 11.88 26.69
C VAL A 414 -3.85 11.77 26.02
N ALA A 415 -3.82 12.02 24.72
CA ALA A 415 -2.57 12.25 23.99
C ALA A 415 -1.98 13.61 24.38
N ARG A 416 -0.66 13.68 24.61
CA ARG A 416 0.03 14.88 25.09
C ARG A 416 0.99 15.43 24.04
N ALA A 417 1.18 16.76 24.10
CA ALA A 417 2.09 17.48 23.20
C ALA A 417 3.55 17.02 23.32
N ASP A 418 3.97 16.54 24.51
CA ASP A 418 5.30 15.97 24.75
C ASP A 418 5.52 14.59 24.09
N GLY A 419 4.52 14.07 23.36
CA GLY A 419 4.59 12.78 22.69
C GLY A 419 4.20 11.59 23.57
N SER A 420 3.98 11.79 24.87
CA SER A 420 3.47 10.75 25.78
C SER A 420 1.94 10.63 25.70
N GLY A 421 1.40 9.55 26.24
CA GLY A 421 -0.03 9.38 26.50
C GLY A 421 -0.27 9.28 27.99
N ALA A 422 -1.26 10.00 28.49
CA ALA A 422 -1.67 9.94 29.89
C ALA A 422 -2.90 9.07 30.07
N VAL A 423 -2.80 8.10 30.97
CA VAL A 423 -3.95 7.41 31.56
C VAL A 423 -4.25 8.10 32.88
N THR A 424 -5.47 8.59 33.05
CA THR A 424 -5.89 9.26 34.28
C THR A 424 -7.01 8.48 34.94
N TYR A 425 -6.81 8.11 36.20
CA TYR A 425 -7.88 7.66 37.09
C TYR A 425 -8.27 8.81 38.01
N THR A 426 -9.56 9.08 38.14
CA THR A 426 -10.08 9.96 39.19
C THR A 426 -10.94 9.14 40.15
N GLY A 427 -10.92 9.46 41.43
CA GLY A 427 -11.80 8.82 42.38
C GLY A 427 -11.65 9.37 43.79
N ARG A 428 -12.62 9.03 44.64
CA ARG A 428 -12.67 9.45 46.04
C ARG A 428 -12.05 8.38 46.93
N LEU A 429 -11.06 8.75 47.75
CA LEU A 429 -10.50 7.81 48.72
C LEU A 429 -11.50 7.51 49.85
N GLN A 430 -11.35 6.35 50.49
CA GLN A 430 -12.04 6.03 51.74
C GLN A 430 -11.64 7.02 52.84
N ASN A 431 -12.42 7.10 53.92
CA ASN A 431 -12.15 8.06 54.99
C ASN A 431 -10.81 7.79 55.68
N ALA A 432 -10.17 8.88 56.09
CA ALA A 432 -8.92 8.88 56.83
C ALA A 432 -8.89 7.99 58.08
N ARG A 433 -10.02 7.82 58.79
CA ARG A 433 -10.10 6.96 59.98
C ARG A 433 -9.83 5.51 59.64
N ASP A 434 -10.54 4.99 58.66
CA ASP A 434 -10.53 3.55 58.36
C ASP A 434 -9.26 3.17 57.61
N THR A 435 -8.65 4.12 56.91
CA THR A 435 -7.37 3.92 56.23
C THR A 435 -6.16 4.29 57.10
N ASN A 436 -6.40 4.81 58.30
CA ASN A 436 -5.37 5.39 59.17
C ASN A 436 -4.49 6.39 58.40
N ALA A 437 -5.14 7.32 57.71
CA ALA A 437 -4.54 8.46 57.03
C ALA A 437 -3.58 8.13 55.88
N LYS A 438 -3.64 6.90 55.36
CA LYS A 438 -2.76 6.45 54.28
C LYS A 438 -3.47 5.39 53.46
N VAL A 439 -3.42 5.55 52.14
CA VAL A 439 -3.79 4.48 51.20
C VAL A 439 -2.61 4.20 50.29
N THR A 440 -2.28 2.92 50.15
CA THR A 440 -1.39 2.47 49.08
C THR A 440 -2.24 1.87 47.96
N ILE A 441 -2.18 2.50 46.77
CA ILE A 441 -2.90 2.10 45.57
C ILE A 441 -1.93 1.38 44.64
N THR A 442 -2.30 0.20 44.18
CA THR A 442 -1.55 -0.63 43.24
C THR A 442 -2.38 -0.86 41.99
N VAL A 443 -1.89 -0.40 40.84
CA VAL A 443 -2.54 -0.56 39.52
C VAL A 443 -1.67 -1.46 38.64
N PRO A 444 -2.17 -2.59 38.14
CA PRO A 444 -1.43 -3.40 37.18
C PRO A 444 -1.34 -2.69 35.83
N LEU A 445 -0.14 -2.73 35.27
CA LEU A 445 0.16 -2.18 33.95
C LEU A 445 0.23 -3.32 32.94
N PRO A 446 -0.65 -3.33 31.93
CA PRO A 446 -0.52 -4.27 30.83
C PRO A 446 0.75 -3.97 30.03
N ALA A 447 1.21 -4.99 29.29
CA ALA A 447 2.24 -4.78 28.30
C ALA A 447 1.73 -3.73 27.29
N PRO A 448 2.49 -2.65 27.02
CA PRO A 448 2.17 -1.75 25.93
C PRO A 448 2.04 -2.57 24.64
N TYR A 449 1.01 -2.29 23.88
CA TYR A 449 0.78 -2.94 22.61
C TYR A 449 0.53 -1.88 21.55
N LEU A 450 1.01 -2.17 20.35
CA LEU A 450 0.63 -1.41 19.18
C LEU A 450 -0.57 -2.12 18.53
N PRO A 451 -1.67 -1.40 18.25
CA PRO A 451 -2.86 -1.95 17.63
C PRO A 451 -2.63 -2.28 16.16
N ARG A 452 -3.68 -2.86 15.58
CA ARG A 452 -3.82 -3.47 14.24
C ARG A 452 -3.07 -2.85 13.05
N LEU A 453 -2.69 -1.58 13.09
CA LEU A 453 -1.97 -0.88 12.00
C LEU A 453 -0.50 -1.29 11.88
N THR A 454 0.14 -1.67 12.99
CA THR A 454 1.57 -2.03 13.04
C THR A 454 1.80 -3.49 13.38
N ASN A 455 0.75 -4.24 13.74
CA ASN A 455 0.83 -5.67 13.99
C ASN A 455 0.60 -6.45 12.68
N ILE A 456 1.65 -7.09 12.17
CA ILE A 456 1.67 -7.93 10.96
C ILE A 456 0.91 -9.27 11.17
N SER A 457 0.20 -9.45 12.29
CA SER A 457 -0.50 -10.69 12.60
C SER A 457 -1.40 -11.14 11.45
N PRO A 458 -1.37 -12.43 11.07
CA PRO A 458 -2.23 -13.01 10.04
C PRO A 458 -3.74 -12.93 10.36
N THR A 459 -4.10 -12.45 11.55
CA THR A 459 -5.49 -12.28 12.01
C THR A 459 -6.15 -10.98 11.56
N ASN A 460 -5.41 -10.03 10.97
CA ASN A 460 -5.97 -8.78 10.45
C ASN A 460 -5.77 -8.63 8.92
N PRO A 461 -6.47 -9.43 8.10
CA PRO A 461 -6.22 -9.53 6.65
C PRO A 461 -6.42 -8.23 5.88
N ASN A 462 -7.13 -7.25 6.45
CA ASN A 462 -7.52 -6.02 5.76
C ASN A 462 -6.38 -5.00 5.59
N ILE A 463 -5.25 -5.14 6.30
CA ILE A 463 -4.12 -4.19 6.19
C ILE A 463 -2.78 -4.82 5.80
N THR A 464 -2.71 -6.15 5.72
CA THR A 464 -1.47 -6.85 5.30
C THR A 464 -1.00 -6.38 3.92
N TRP A 465 -1.94 -6.12 2.99
CA TRP A 465 -1.60 -5.58 1.67
C TRP A 465 -0.88 -4.22 1.75
N PHE A 466 -1.17 -3.40 2.76
CA PHE A 466 -0.62 -2.06 2.95
C PHE A 466 0.80 -2.12 3.55
N THR A 467 1.00 -2.97 4.56
CA THR A 467 2.29 -3.10 5.24
C THR A 467 3.29 -3.95 4.46
N SER A 468 2.87 -5.09 3.91
CA SER A 468 3.75 -5.99 3.15
C SER A 468 4.27 -5.36 1.86
N ASN A 469 3.46 -4.56 1.17
CA ASN A 469 3.88 -3.82 -0.03
C ASN A 469 4.48 -2.45 0.28
N GLN A 470 4.61 -2.10 1.56
CA GLN A 470 5.19 -0.85 2.02
C GLN A 470 4.51 0.42 1.49
N TRP A 471 3.20 0.37 1.25
CA TRP A 471 2.40 1.53 0.81
C TRP A 471 2.39 2.67 1.84
N TYR A 472 2.65 2.36 3.12
CA TYR A 472 2.82 3.36 4.16
C TYR A 472 3.97 4.33 3.90
N ARG A 473 4.97 3.95 3.09
CA ARG A 473 6.08 4.84 2.69
C ARG A 473 5.61 5.96 1.77
N GLN A 474 4.50 5.74 1.06
CA GLN A 474 3.88 6.69 0.14
C GLN A 474 2.63 7.35 0.69
N THR A 475 2.30 7.08 1.95
CA THR A 475 1.09 7.60 2.57
C THR A 475 1.43 8.82 3.40
N TYR A 476 1.20 10.00 2.81
CA TYR A 476 1.28 11.24 3.54
C TYR A 476 0.08 11.39 4.48
N TYR A 477 0.36 11.94 5.64
CA TYR A 477 -0.56 12.06 6.75
C TYR A 477 -0.42 13.44 7.38
N ALA A 478 -1.55 14.05 7.71
CA ALA A 478 -1.63 15.33 8.40
C ALA A 478 -2.79 15.30 9.40
N ILE A 479 -2.61 15.94 10.56
CA ILE A 479 -3.58 15.99 11.67
C ILE A 479 -4.22 17.36 11.86
#